data_AF-A0AAV5QZD3-F1
#
_entry.id   AF-A0AAV5QZD3-F1
#
_cell.length_a   1.000
_cell.length_b   1.000
_cell.length_c   1.000
_cell.angle_alpha   90.00
_cell.angle_beta   90.00
_cell.angle_gamma   90.00
#
_symmetry.space_group_name_H-M   'P 1'
#
loop_
_entity.id
_entity.type
_entity.pdbx_description
1 polymer ?
#
loop_
_entity_poly.entity_id
_entity_poly.type
_entity_poly.pdbx_seq_one_letter_code
_entity_poly.pdbx_strand_id
1 'polypeptide(L)'
;MAVEREMEIEDNWFDSLPLDQYTENVKSADPDKIPTEDACPNDYILQELSISCGPTVRFLASHENKSNNYRGSVMFVIRDLFNNEIPQLKFIIGPATKDIENGEFYHVQPTESEIFYQEECFTFIRFSFEFELKEYEQKVKYYLNNATLPHYQFFIPSNDQSMNIMSHSCNGFSLGTETNTFKGSMWLDVIRKHSTNYHYHVMIGGGDQIYADNIKNTSKMFSKWLKHKHIHSNDKMTPELEKSFNKFYLNRYIEWFGKGYWVGTSGQTIQSILPIALASIPQINILDDHDIIDGFGSYSDITMRQEIFQAVGEHAYKYYMLFQQHTNTTCMRLMIITIKSC
;
A
#
# COMPACT_ATOMS: atom_id res chain seq x y z
N MET A 1 -15.52 -20.96 25.19
CA MET A 1 -15.56 -19.96 24.09
C MET A 1 -14.43 -18.93 24.15
N ALA A 2 -14.29 -18.06 25.16
CA ALA A 2 -13.16 -17.11 25.21
C ALA A 2 -11.81 -17.78 25.49
N VAL A 3 -11.75 -18.65 26.52
CA VAL A 3 -10.55 -19.41 26.90
C VAL A 3 -10.11 -20.40 25.81
N GLU A 4 -11.07 -21.06 25.15
CA GLU A 4 -10.77 -21.95 24.01
C GLU A 4 -10.19 -21.19 22.80
N ARG A 5 -10.64 -19.96 22.56
CA ARG A 5 -10.08 -19.10 21.49
C ARG A 5 -8.69 -18.59 21.83
N GLU A 6 -8.41 -18.26 23.10
CA GLU A 6 -7.07 -17.86 23.55
C GLU A 6 -6.06 -19.01 23.38
N MET A 7 -6.45 -20.25 23.74
CA MET A 7 -5.62 -21.44 23.49
C MET A 7 -5.37 -21.69 22.00
N GLU A 8 -6.38 -21.51 21.14
CA GLU A 8 -6.25 -21.70 19.69
C GLU A 8 -5.34 -20.65 19.02
N ILE A 9 -5.26 -19.44 19.58
CA ILE A 9 -4.34 -18.37 19.12
C ILE A 9 -2.89 -18.71 19.47
N GLU A 10 -2.63 -19.25 20.66
CA GLU A 10 -1.28 -19.67 21.07
C GLU A 10 -0.79 -20.86 20.24
N ASP A 11 -1.66 -21.84 19.97
CA ASP A 11 -1.32 -23.04 19.21
C ASP A 11 -0.85 -22.73 17.78
N ASN A 12 -1.47 -21.76 17.11
CA ASN A 12 -1.10 -21.35 15.74
C ASN A 12 -0.18 -20.11 15.70
N TRP A 13 0.24 -19.57 16.85
CA TRP A 13 0.96 -18.31 16.90
C TRP A 13 2.21 -18.34 16.04
N PHE A 14 3.00 -19.42 16.18
CA PHE A 14 4.31 -19.60 15.54
C PHE A 14 4.24 -20.35 14.20
N ASP A 15 3.06 -20.52 13.62
CA ASP A 15 2.92 -21.14 12.31
C ASP A 15 3.67 -20.32 11.25
N SER A 16 4.35 -21.04 10.36
CA SER A 16 5.05 -20.42 9.23
C SER A 16 4.06 -19.89 8.20
N LEU A 17 4.46 -18.85 7.47
CA LEU A 17 3.70 -18.40 6.30
C LEU A 17 3.61 -19.54 5.27
N PRO A 18 2.49 -19.67 4.53
CA PRO A 18 2.29 -20.72 3.53
C PRO A 18 3.09 -20.42 2.24
N LEU A 19 4.42 -20.47 2.32
CA LEU A 19 5.35 -20.10 1.24
C LEU A 19 5.17 -20.94 -0.03
N ASP A 20 4.75 -22.20 0.11
CA ASP A 20 4.44 -23.08 -1.03
C ASP A 20 3.22 -22.56 -1.79
N GLN A 21 2.15 -22.17 -1.08
CA GLN A 21 0.98 -21.56 -1.70
C GLN A 21 1.34 -20.24 -2.39
N TYR A 22 2.18 -19.40 -1.77
CA TYR A 22 2.65 -18.15 -2.37
C TYR A 22 3.48 -18.41 -3.63
N THR A 23 4.28 -19.47 -3.63
CA THR A 23 5.05 -19.90 -4.80
C THR A 23 4.12 -20.33 -5.94
N GLU A 24 3.06 -21.09 -5.65
CA GLU A 24 2.06 -21.47 -6.66
C GLU A 24 1.25 -20.27 -7.17
N ASN A 25 0.96 -19.28 -6.32
CA ASN A 25 0.31 -18.03 -6.74
C ASN A 25 1.17 -17.26 -7.75
N VAL A 26 2.49 -17.20 -7.56
CA VAL A 26 3.41 -16.58 -8.53
C VAL A 26 3.44 -17.35 -9.85
N LYS A 27 3.52 -18.68 -9.80
CA LYS A 27 3.49 -19.53 -11.00
C LYS A 27 2.18 -19.42 -11.78
N SER A 28 1.07 -19.24 -11.06
CA SER A 28 -0.27 -19.10 -11.65
C SER A 28 -0.47 -17.73 -12.30
N ALA A 29 0.21 -16.70 -11.79
CA ALA A 29 0.23 -15.35 -12.33
C ALA A 29 1.18 -15.16 -13.54
N ASP A 30 1.40 -16.22 -14.32
CA ASP A 30 2.23 -16.20 -15.54
C ASP A 30 1.70 -15.13 -16.51
N PRO A 31 2.51 -14.12 -16.89
CA PRO A 31 2.07 -13.06 -17.80
C PRO A 31 1.44 -13.55 -19.11
N ASP A 32 1.91 -14.70 -19.63
CA ASP A 32 1.39 -15.33 -20.86
C ASP A 32 -0.04 -15.88 -20.70
N LYS A 33 -0.52 -16.06 -19.46
CA LYS A 33 -1.84 -16.62 -19.14
C LYS A 33 -2.85 -15.59 -18.64
N ILE A 34 -2.42 -14.34 -18.44
CA ILE A 34 -3.32 -13.27 -18.02
C ILE A 34 -4.27 -12.96 -19.19
N PRO A 35 -5.61 -12.99 -18.98
CA PRO A 35 -6.57 -12.72 -20.05
C PRO A 35 -6.44 -11.29 -20.58
N THR A 36 -6.89 -11.03 -21.80
CA THR A 36 -6.84 -9.68 -22.40
C THR A 36 -7.98 -8.78 -21.92
N GLU A 37 -9.08 -9.37 -21.48
CA GLU A 37 -10.25 -8.69 -20.92
C GLU A 37 -10.41 -9.09 -19.45
N ASP A 38 -10.87 -8.15 -18.61
CA ASP A 38 -11.10 -8.37 -17.17
C ASP A 38 -9.90 -9.00 -16.43
N ALA A 39 -8.70 -8.57 -16.81
CA ALA A 39 -7.41 -9.11 -16.36
C ALA A 39 -7.06 -8.77 -14.90
N CYS A 40 -7.58 -7.65 -14.39
CA CYS A 40 -7.33 -7.26 -13.01
C CYS A 40 -8.07 -8.22 -12.06
N PRO A 41 -7.38 -8.80 -11.06
CA PRO A 41 -8.04 -9.62 -10.05
C PRO A 41 -9.16 -8.87 -9.32
N ASN A 42 -10.22 -9.59 -8.99
CA ASN A 42 -11.35 -9.06 -8.23
C ASN A 42 -10.96 -8.68 -6.79
N ASP A 43 -11.87 -7.97 -6.13
CA ASP A 43 -11.84 -7.78 -4.69
C ASP A 43 -11.82 -9.13 -3.97
N TYR A 44 -10.98 -9.25 -2.92
CA TYR A 44 -11.03 -10.43 -2.09
C TYR A 44 -12.02 -10.20 -0.97
N ILE A 45 -12.73 -11.27 -0.60
CA ILE A 45 -13.77 -11.19 0.43
C ILE A 45 -13.18 -11.64 1.76
N LEU A 46 -13.27 -10.77 2.77
CA LEU A 46 -12.96 -11.11 4.15
C LEU A 46 -14.24 -11.00 4.97
N GLN A 47 -14.82 -12.15 5.31
CA GLN A 47 -16.19 -12.26 5.83
C GLN A 47 -17.22 -11.70 4.85
N GLU A 48 -17.81 -10.54 5.16
CA GLU A 48 -18.81 -9.86 4.31
C GLU A 48 -18.23 -8.59 3.65
N LEU A 49 -16.93 -8.32 3.85
CA LEU A 49 -16.27 -7.11 3.37
C LEU A 49 -15.57 -7.38 2.04
N SER A 50 -15.90 -6.56 1.03
CA SER A 50 -15.20 -6.54 -0.27
C SER A 50 -13.96 -5.67 -0.18
N ILE A 51 -12.79 -6.27 0.01
CA ILE A 51 -11.53 -5.53 0.16
C ILE A 51 -10.91 -5.27 -1.22
N SER A 52 -10.90 -4.00 -1.62
CA SER A 52 -10.32 -3.57 -2.88
C SER A 52 -8.81 -3.37 -2.77
N CYS A 53 -8.33 -2.83 -1.65
CA CYS A 53 -6.90 -2.63 -1.40
C CYS A 53 -6.57 -2.73 0.09
N GLY A 54 -5.36 -3.20 0.37
CA GLY A 54 -4.87 -3.43 1.71
C GLY A 54 -5.21 -4.82 2.26
N PRO A 55 -4.93 -5.07 3.56
CA PRO A 55 -4.33 -4.12 4.49
C PRO A 55 -2.96 -3.67 4.02
N THR A 56 -2.67 -2.39 4.20
CA THR A 56 -1.31 -1.86 4.10
C THR A 56 -0.90 -1.39 5.48
N VAL A 57 0.32 -1.72 5.91
CA VAL A 57 0.84 -1.31 7.22
C VAL A 57 1.84 -0.20 7.02
N ARG A 58 1.62 0.94 7.68
CA ARG A 58 2.49 2.11 7.65
C ARG A 58 3.20 2.26 8.97
N PHE A 59 4.52 2.41 8.92
CA PHE A 59 5.32 2.82 10.06
C PHE A 59 5.34 4.35 10.16
N LEU A 60 5.17 4.89 11.37
CA LEU A 60 5.21 6.33 11.63
C LEU A 60 6.51 6.72 12.32
N ALA A 61 6.75 6.11 13.47
CA ALA A 61 7.89 6.44 14.31
C ALA A 61 8.10 5.40 15.40
N SER A 62 9.30 5.40 15.98
CA SER A 62 9.63 4.64 17.17
C SER A 62 10.55 5.47 18.07
N HIS A 63 10.53 5.19 19.36
CA HIS A 63 11.31 5.91 20.39
C HIS A 63 11.04 7.42 20.44
N GLU A 64 9.82 7.85 20.10
CA GLU A 64 9.44 9.26 20.14
C GLU A 64 9.20 9.75 21.57
N ASN A 65 9.42 11.04 21.81
CA ASN A 65 9.17 11.67 23.12
C ASN A 65 9.88 10.98 24.30
N LYS A 66 10.99 10.26 24.03
CA LYS A 66 11.74 9.46 25.00
C LYS A 66 10.92 8.33 25.64
N SER A 67 9.91 7.80 24.93
CA SER A 67 9.20 6.59 25.33
C SER A 67 9.62 5.41 24.45
N ASN A 68 9.40 4.19 24.92
CA ASN A 68 9.69 2.96 24.16
C ASN A 68 8.49 2.61 23.28
N ASN A 69 8.09 3.52 22.39
CA ASN A 69 6.91 3.33 21.56
C ASN A 69 7.24 2.92 20.12
N TYR A 70 6.28 2.25 19.49
CA TYR A 70 6.26 1.94 18.06
C TYR A 70 4.88 2.33 17.52
N ARG A 71 4.84 3.34 16.64
CA ARG A 71 3.61 3.92 16.11
C ARG A 71 3.45 3.64 14.63
N GLY A 72 2.21 3.48 14.22
CA GLY A 72 1.87 3.24 12.82
C GLY A 72 0.37 3.23 12.58
N SER A 73 0.00 2.73 11.41
CA SER A 73 -1.40 2.50 11.09
C SER A 73 -1.59 1.35 10.10
N VAL A 74 -2.75 0.71 10.14
CA VAL A 74 -3.21 -0.24 9.13
C VAL A 74 -4.33 0.42 8.33
N MET A 75 -4.24 0.38 7.00
CA MET A 75 -5.26 0.94 6.10
C MET A 75 -5.91 -0.12 5.24
N PHE A 76 -7.24 -0.05 5.14
CA PHE A 76 -8.06 -0.82 4.21
C PHE A 76 -8.84 0.11 3.28
N VAL A 77 -9.02 -0.31 2.03
CA VAL A 77 -9.99 0.26 1.10
C VAL A 77 -11.08 -0.77 0.84
N ILE A 78 -12.29 -0.46 1.30
CA ILE A 78 -13.45 -1.36 1.24
C ILE A 78 -14.45 -0.83 0.22
N ARG A 79 -14.88 -1.70 -0.69
CA ARG A 79 -15.93 -1.38 -1.65
C ARG A 79 -17.31 -1.58 -1.02
N ASP A 80 -18.22 -0.66 -1.28
CA ASP A 80 -19.63 -0.72 -0.91
C ASP A 80 -19.85 -0.99 0.58
N LEU A 81 -19.06 -0.33 1.45
CA LEU A 81 -19.17 -0.48 2.89
C LEU A 81 -20.57 -0.05 3.37
N PHE A 82 -21.34 -1.01 3.88
CA PHE A 82 -22.70 -0.79 4.32
C PHE A 82 -22.79 0.19 5.49
N ASN A 83 -23.69 1.17 5.40
CA ASN A 83 -23.96 2.20 6.42
C ASN A 83 -22.73 2.96 6.96
N ASN A 84 -21.59 2.91 6.27
CA ASN A 84 -20.32 3.44 6.77
C ASN A 84 -19.94 2.88 8.16
N GLU A 85 -20.34 1.65 8.47
CA GLU A 85 -19.98 1.01 9.74
C GLU A 85 -18.52 0.56 9.70
N ILE A 86 -17.68 1.13 10.57
CA ILE A 86 -16.25 0.80 10.63
C ILE A 86 -16.09 -0.62 11.21
N PRO A 87 -15.47 -1.56 10.46
CA PRO A 87 -15.20 -2.89 10.98
C PRO A 87 -14.22 -2.84 12.16
N GLN A 88 -14.39 -3.75 13.10
CA GLN A 88 -13.56 -3.80 14.30
C GLN A 88 -12.20 -4.45 13.99
N LEU A 89 -11.12 -3.67 14.07
CA LEU A 89 -9.76 -4.22 14.06
C LEU A 89 -9.29 -4.53 15.49
N LYS A 90 -8.61 -5.66 15.67
CA LYS A 90 -7.95 -6.04 16.93
C LYS A 90 -6.52 -6.49 16.66
N PHE A 91 -5.62 -6.20 17.58
CA PHE A 91 -4.25 -6.70 17.57
C PHE A 91 -4.06 -7.72 18.69
N ILE A 92 -3.26 -8.73 18.42
CA ILE A 92 -2.69 -9.65 19.40
C ILE A 92 -1.18 -9.51 19.27
N ILE A 93 -0.51 -9.30 20.38
CA ILE A 93 0.93 -9.07 20.43
C ILE A 93 1.54 -10.10 21.38
N GLY A 94 2.70 -10.62 21.00
CA GLY A 94 3.43 -11.61 21.78
C GLY A 94 4.86 -11.80 21.26
N PRO A 95 5.63 -12.74 21.83
CA PRO A 95 7.00 -12.99 21.41
C PRO A 95 7.08 -13.44 19.96
N ALA A 96 8.10 -12.97 19.22
CA ALA A 96 8.33 -13.37 17.83
C ALA A 96 8.76 -14.84 17.69
N THR A 97 9.50 -15.36 18.67
CA THR A 97 10.06 -16.72 18.68
C THR A 97 9.64 -17.52 19.91
N LYS A 98 9.69 -18.85 19.81
CA LYS A 98 9.34 -19.78 20.90
C LYS A 98 10.35 -19.77 22.06
N ASP A 99 11.55 -19.26 21.82
CA ASP A 99 12.67 -19.30 22.78
C ASP A 99 12.55 -18.24 23.89
N ILE A 100 11.55 -17.36 23.81
CA ILE A 100 11.29 -16.33 24.82
C ILE A 100 10.41 -16.91 25.93
N GLU A 101 11.03 -17.39 27.01
CA GLU A 101 10.33 -18.06 28.14
C GLU A 101 9.35 -17.16 28.89
N ASN A 102 9.60 -15.85 28.94
CA ASN A 102 8.76 -14.86 29.65
C ASN A 102 7.98 -13.95 28.69
N GLY A 103 7.71 -14.41 27.47
CA GLY A 103 6.93 -13.65 26.50
C GLY A 103 5.46 -13.58 26.91
N GLU A 104 4.91 -12.38 26.98
CA GLU A 104 3.51 -12.15 27.35
C GLU A 104 2.66 -11.97 26.10
N PHE A 105 1.49 -12.61 26.08
CA PHE A 105 0.47 -12.38 25.07
C PHE A 105 -0.55 -11.38 25.58
N TYR A 106 -0.87 -10.38 24.75
CA TYR A 106 -1.87 -9.38 25.11
C TYR A 106 -2.62 -8.84 23.90
N HIS A 107 -3.84 -8.37 24.17
CA HIS A 107 -4.75 -7.84 23.16
C HIS A 107 -4.76 -6.31 23.21
N VAL A 108 -4.70 -5.69 22.03
CA VAL A 108 -4.70 -4.23 21.89
C VAL A 108 -5.75 -3.83 20.87
N GLN A 109 -6.52 -2.79 21.19
CA GLN A 109 -7.40 -2.12 20.22
C GLN A 109 -6.62 -1.00 19.51
N PRO A 110 -6.98 -0.65 18.27
CA PRO A 110 -6.48 0.57 17.64
C PRO A 110 -6.67 1.78 18.56
N THR A 111 -5.71 2.69 18.59
CA THR A 111 -5.84 3.95 19.33
C THR A 111 -6.87 4.87 18.69
N GLU A 112 -7.09 4.73 17.38
CA GLU A 112 -8.09 5.44 16.60
C GLU A 112 -8.54 4.55 15.43
N SER A 113 -9.82 4.62 15.08
CA SER A 113 -10.42 3.97 13.90
C SER A 113 -11.26 4.99 13.15
N GLU A 114 -10.91 5.30 11.91
CA GLU A 114 -11.49 6.44 11.17
C GLU A 114 -11.75 6.09 9.71
N ILE A 115 -12.93 6.47 9.19
CA ILE A 115 -13.13 6.67 7.75
C ILE A 115 -12.55 8.05 7.40
N PHE A 116 -11.33 8.09 6.88
CA PHE A 116 -10.62 9.35 6.63
C PHE A 116 -10.82 9.88 5.21
N TYR A 117 -11.39 9.06 4.32
CA TYR A 117 -11.72 9.43 2.94
C TYR A 117 -12.76 8.47 2.31
N GLN A 118 -13.59 9.00 1.41
CA GLN A 118 -14.54 8.23 0.60
C GLN A 118 -14.59 8.78 -0.82
N GLU A 119 -14.61 7.89 -1.81
CA GLU A 119 -14.72 8.25 -3.22
C GLU A 119 -15.42 7.15 -4.02
N GLU A 120 -16.46 7.54 -4.78
CA GLU A 120 -17.33 6.60 -5.49
C GLU A 120 -17.90 5.52 -4.53
N CYS A 121 -17.62 4.24 -4.76
CA CYS A 121 -18.01 3.14 -3.90
C CYS A 121 -16.90 2.71 -2.92
N PHE A 122 -15.77 3.42 -2.85
CA PHE A 122 -14.63 3.06 -2.04
C PHE A 122 -14.57 3.86 -0.74
N THR A 123 -14.45 3.15 0.37
CA THR A 123 -14.29 3.72 1.70
C THR A 123 -12.90 3.40 2.24
N PHE A 124 -12.14 4.44 2.59
CA PHE A 124 -10.79 4.32 3.13
C PHE A 124 -10.85 4.39 4.65
N ILE A 125 -10.35 3.34 5.29
CA ILE A 125 -10.38 3.20 6.75
C ILE A 125 -8.96 3.11 7.26
N ARG A 126 -8.64 3.94 8.25
CA ARG A 126 -7.36 3.91 8.97
C ARG A 126 -7.58 3.43 10.39
N PHE A 127 -6.75 2.49 10.81
CA PHE A 127 -6.63 2.03 12.18
C PHE A 127 -5.25 2.42 12.71
N SER A 128 -5.18 3.47 13.53
CA SER A 128 -3.93 3.94 14.14
C SER A 128 -3.57 3.06 15.33
N PHE A 129 -2.27 2.85 15.56
CA PHE A 129 -1.79 2.10 16.72
C PHE A 129 -0.54 2.73 17.33
N GLU A 130 -0.36 2.48 18.62
CA GLU A 130 0.85 2.74 19.38
C GLU A 130 1.09 1.55 20.30
N PHE A 131 2.23 0.88 20.13
CA PHE A 131 2.62 -0.27 20.92
C PHE A 131 3.84 0.07 21.78
N GLU A 132 3.91 -0.54 22.95
CA GLU A 132 5.09 -0.50 23.80
C GLU A 132 6.08 -1.58 23.35
N LEU A 133 7.33 -1.18 23.10
CA LEU A 133 8.44 -2.08 22.82
C LEU A 133 8.87 -2.79 24.10
N LYS A 134 9.13 -4.10 23.99
CA LYS A 134 9.58 -4.95 25.09
C LYS A 134 11.05 -5.33 24.94
N GLU A 135 11.59 -6.01 25.93
CA GLU A 135 12.99 -6.51 25.94
C GLU A 135 13.23 -7.66 24.94
N TYR A 136 12.19 -8.09 24.22
CA TYR A 136 12.24 -9.10 23.17
C TYR A 136 11.53 -8.61 21.91
N GLU A 137 11.93 -9.14 20.76
CA GLU A 137 11.26 -8.88 19.48
C GLU A 137 9.83 -9.41 19.54
N GLN A 138 8.87 -8.58 19.14
CA GLN A 138 7.46 -8.91 19.23
C GLN A 138 6.91 -9.16 17.83
N LYS A 139 5.97 -10.10 17.76
CA LYS A 139 5.12 -10.30 16.60
C LYS A 139 3.73 -9.75 16.91
N VAL A 140 3.15 -9.09 15.91
CA VAL A 140 1.82 -8.51 15.96
C VAL A 140 0.96 -9.25 14.94
N LYS A 141 -0.09 -9.94 15.37
CA LYS A 141 -1.15 -10.45 14.48
C LYS A 141 -2.36 -9.51 14.57
N TYR A 142 -3.04 -9.29 13.45
CA TYR A 142 -4.22 -8.43 13.44
C TYR A 142 -5.44 -9.09 12.77
N TYR A 143 -6.63 -8.71 13.26
CA TYR A 143 -7.90 -9.35 12.96
C TYR A 143 -8.94 -8.31 12.64
N LEU A 144 -9.55 -8.39 11.46
CA LEU A 144 -10.67 -7.53 11.05
C LEU A 144 -11.98 -8.31 11.24
N ASN A 145 -12.88 -7.80 12.08
CA ASN A 145 -14.11 -8.47 12.51
C ASN A 145 -13.87 -9.91 13.04
N ASN A 146 -12.71 -10.16 13.66
CA ASN A 146 -12.23 -11.49 14.09
C ASN A 146 -11.84 -12.46 12.96
N ALA A 147 -11.76 -12.02 11.70
CA ALA A 147 -11.09 -12.76 10.62
C ALA A 147 -9.66 -12.27 10.41
N THR A 148 -8.78 -13.17 10.01
CA THR A 148 -7.38 -12.89 9.70
C THR A 148 -6.93 -13.76 8.54
N LEU A 149 -5.88 -13.34 7.83
CA LEU A 149 -5.17 -14.14 6.84
C LEU A 149 -3.77 -14.48 7.37
N PRO A 150 -3.11 -15.54 6.88
CA PRO A 150 -1.78 -15.92 7.38
C PRO A 150 -0.75 -14.78 7.37
N HIS A 151 -0.84 -13.85 6.42
CA HIS A 151 0.06 -12.71 6.29
C HIS A 151 -0.38 -11.44 7.04
N TYR A 152 -1.49 -11.48 7.80
CA TYR A 152 -1.93 -10.38 8.65
C TYR A 152 -1.15 -10.34 9.95
N GLN A 153 0.17 -10.23 9.78
CA GLN A 153 1.12 -10.22 10.87
C GLN A 153 2.38 -9.48 10.47
N PHE A 154 3.01 -8.81 11.42
CA PHE A 154 4.28 -8.14 11.24
C PHE A 154 5.10 -8.20 12.54
N PHE A 155 6.34 -7.72 12.49
CA PHE A 155 7.26 -7.74 13.61
C PHE A 155 7.65 -6.32 14.02
N ILE A 156 7.86 -6.11 15.32
CA ILE A 156 8.42 -4.88 15.89
C ILE A 156 9.65 -5.27 16.73
N PRO A 157 10.71 -4.45 16.72
CA PRO A 157 11.98 -4.81 17.34
C PRO A 157 11.84 -4.87 18.86
N SER A 158 12.80 -5.47 19.56
CA SER A 158 12.93 -5.19 20.99
C SER A 158 13.35 -3.72 21.22
N ASN A 159 13.19 -3.23 22.46
CA ASN A 159 13.53 -1.87 22.81
C ASN A 159 15.00 -1.50 22.52
N ASP A 160 15.91 -2.46 22.70
CA ASP A 160 17.35 -2.27 22.57
C ASP A 160 17.90 -2.87 21.25
N GLN A 161 17.03 -3.39 20.39
CA GLN A 161 17.39 -3.98 19.10
C GLN A 161 17.37 -2.95 17.98
N SER A 162 18.37 -3.01 17.10
CA SER A 162 18.34 -2.27 15.84
C SER A 162 17.28 -2.85 14.89
N MET A 163 16.51 -1.99 14.24
CA MET A 163 15.57 -2.43 13.23
C MET A 163 16.29 -3.07 12.03
N ASN A 164 15.95 -4.31 11.71
CA ASN A 164 16.12 -4.86 10.37
C ASN A 164 15.27 -4.06 9.37
N ILE A 165 15.93 -3.32 8.49
CA ILE A 165 15.29 -2.48 7.46
C ILE A 165 15.60 -3.04 6.08
N MET A 166 14.57 -3.15 5.24
CA MET A 166 14.75 -3.37 3.80
C MET A 166 14.44 -2.08 3.04
N SER A 167 15.12 -1.85 1.91
CA SER A 167 14.82 -0.71 1.04
C SER A 167 14.52 -1.20 -0.38
N HIS A 168 13.57 -0.54 -1.03
CA HIS A 168 13.23 -0.76 -2.43
C HIS A 168 12.89 0.57 -3.13
N SER A 169 13.01 0.57 -4.44
CA SER A 169 12.62 1.66 -5.34
C SER A 169 12.30 1.05 -6.71
N CYS A 170 11.74 1.84 -7.63
CA CYS A 170 11.36 1.37 -8.96
C CYS A 170 10.45 0.13 -8.90
N ASN A 171 9.47 0.16 -7.98
CA ASN A 171 8.54 -0.94 -7.75
C ASN A 171 7.40 -0.92 -8.76
N GLY A 172 7.73 -1.21 -10.01
CA GLY A 172 6.77 -1.37 -11.08
C GLY A 172 7.43 -1.66 -12.42
N PHE A 173 6.74 -1.30 -13.51
CA PHE A 173 7.17 -1.61 -14.86
C PHE A 173 6.99 -0.36 -15.73
N SER A 174 7.99 -0.06 -16.56
CA SER A 174 7.87 0.98 -17.59
C SER A 174 6.86 0.55 -18.65
N LEU A 175 6.16 1.51 -19.27
CA LEU A 175 5.09 1.26 -20.25
C LEU A 175 5.42 0.23 -21.34
N GLY A 176 6.63 0.30 -21.90
CA GLY A 176 7.06 -0.54 -23.01
C GLY A 176 7.56 -1.92 -22.61
N THR A 177 7.52 -2.30 -21.34
CA THR A 177 8.11 -3.54 -20.84
C THR A 177 7.36 -4.76 -21.38
N GLU A 178 8.10 -5.69 -21.99
CA GLU A 178 7.62 -7.01 -22.37
C GLU A 178 7.62 -7.93 -21.13
N THR A 179 6.48 -7.99 -20.44
CA THR A 179 6.37 -8.65 -19.13
C THR A 179 6.53 -10.17 -19.17
N ASN A 180 6.30 -10.81 -20.32
CA ASN A 180 6.45 -12.26 -20.49
C ASN A 180 7.88 -12.78 -20.26
N THR A 181 8.88 -11.91 -20.35
CA THR A 181 10.28 -12.24 -20.07
C THR A 181 10.56 -12.36 -18.56
N PHE A 182 9.73 -11.75 -17.71
CA PHE A 182 9.88 -11.76 -16.26
C PHE A 182 8.86 -12.71 -15.63
N LYS A 183 9.33 -13.91 -15.24
CA LYS A 183 8.51 -14.95 -14.57
C LYS A 183 8.76 -15.07 -13.07
N GLY A 184 9.53 -14.13 -12.51
CA GLY A 184 9.92 -14.13 -11.10
C GLY A 184 9.00 -13.27 -10.22
N SER A 185 9.30 -13.25 -8.93
CA SER A 185 8.71 -12.29 -8.00
C SER A 185 9.72 -11.92 -6.93
N MET A 186 10.21 -10.67 -6.98
CA MET A 186 11.06 -10.12 -5.92
C MET A 186 10.36 -10.19 -4.56
N TRP A 187 9.05 -9.89 -4.53
CA TRP A 187 8.25 -9.90 -3.31
C TRP A 187 8.12 -11.30 -2.68
N LEU A 188 8.14 -12.37 -3.49
CA LEU A 188 8.23 -13.73 -2.95
C LEU A 188 9.56 -13.97 -2.23
N ASP A 189 10.67 -13.51 -2.78
CA ASP A 189 11.98 -13.64 -2.15
C ASP A 189 12.10 -12.78 -0.88
N VAL A 190 11.48 -11.60 -0.88
CA VAL A 190 11.34 -10.76 0.31
C VAL A 190 10.57 -11.50 1.40
N ILE A 191 9.39 -12.05 1.08
CA ILE A 191 8.53 -12.72 2.07
C ILE A 191 9.16 -14.02 2.58
N ARG A 192 9.87 -14.77 1.73
CA ARG A 192 10.66 -15.93 2.17
C ARG A 192 11.67 -15.51 3.23
N LYS A 193 12.53 -14.52 2.93
CA LYS A 193 13.53 -14.01 3.89
C LYS A 193 12.89 -13.47 5.16
N HIS A 194 11.79 -12.73 5.01
CA HIS A 194 11.01 -12.17 6.12
C HIS A 194 10.51 -13.25 7.07
N SER A 195 10.06 -14.39 6.51
CA SER A 195 9.49 -15.49 7.30
C SER A 195 10.52 -16.45 7.89
N THR A 196 11.72 -16.56 7.32
CA THR A 196 12.67 -17.63 7.69
C THR A 196 13.98 -17.17 8.28
N ASN A 197 14.44 -15.96 7.96
CA ASN A 197 15.81 -15.53 8.28
C ASN A 197 15.87 -14.19 9.02
N TYR A 198 15.10 -13.20 8.56
CA TYR A 198 15.21 -11.82 9.03
C TYR A 198 13.82 -11.20 9.11
N HIS A 199 13.28 -11.06 10.32
CA HIS A 199 12.06 -10.28 10.54
C HIS A 199 12.37 -8.81 10.20
N TYR A 200 11.88 -8.35 9.05
CA TYR A 200 11.95 -6.92 8.68
C TYR A 200 10.96 -6.14 9.52
N HIS A 201 11.46 -5.15 10.25
CA HIS A 201 10.61 -4.29 11.09
C HIS A 201 9.99 -3.15 10.28
N VAL A 202 10.74 -2.66 9.29
CA VAL A 202 10.32 -1.58 8.40
C VAL A 202 10.85 -1.83 6.99
N MET A 203 10.06 -1.50 5.98
CA MET A 203 10.55 -1.31 4.61
C MET A 203 10.49 0.16 4.19
N ILE A 204 11.53 0.62 3.49
CA ILE A 204 11.65 1.99 3.01
C ILE A 204 11.55 2.01 1.50
N GLY A 205 10.44 2.57 1.01
CA GLY A 205 10.23 2.89 -0.40
C GLY A 205 10.91 4.20 -0.77
N GLY A 206 11.97 4.14 -1.57
CA GLY A 206 12.79 5.29 -1.96
C GLY A 206 12.23 6.18 -3.07
N GLY A 207 11.17 5.75 -3.75
CA GLY A 207 10.59 6.40 -4.93
C GLY A 207 10.06 5.36 -5.92
N ASP A 208 9.21 5.80 -6.85
CA ASP A 208 8.61 4.97 -7.90
C ASP A 208 7.87 3.76 -7.34
N GLN A 209 6.99 3.97 -6.35
CA GLN A 209 6.23 2.84 -5.78
C GLN A 209 5.10 2.36 -6.67
N ILE A 210 4.70 3.21 -7.61
CA ILE A 210 3.74 2.92 -8.66
C ILE A 210 4.16 3.66 -9.93
N TYR A 211 4.00 3.01 -11.08
CA TYR A 211 4.21 3.63 -12.39
C TYR A 211 2.86 4.11 -12.95
N ALA A 212 2.63 5.42 -12.87
CA ALA A 212 1.42 6.11 -13.30
C ALA A 212 1.53 6.75 -14.70
N ASP A 213 2.63 6.49 -15.42
CA ASP A 213 2.91 7.04 -16.75
C ASP A 213 1.82 6.77 -17.79
N ASN A 214 1.04 5.69 -17.59
CA ASN A 214 -0.04 5.32 -18.49
C ASN A 214 -1.23 6.28 -18.46
N ILE A 215 -1.25 7.30 -17.59
CA ILE A 215 -2.26 8.35 -17.59
C ILE A 215 -2.42 9.01 -18.96
N LYS A 216 -1.30 9.20 -19.67
CA LYS A 216 -1.26 9.79 -21.02
C LYS A 216 -1.94 8.93 -22.10
N ASN A 217 -2.15 7.65 -21.81
CA ASN A 217 -2.80 6.69 -22.70
C ASN A 217 -4.26 6.42 -22.25
N THR A 218 -4.48 6.25 -20.94
CA THR A 218 -5.77 5.85 -20.37
C THR A 218 -6.76 7.01 -20.33
N SER A 219 -6.33 8.23 -19.99
CA SER A 219 -7.19 9.41 -20.06
C SER A 219 -7.27 9.92 -21.49
N LYS A 220 -8.37 9.65 -22.20
CA LYS A 220 -8.58 10.11 -23.58
C LYS A 220 -8.50 11.64 -23.72
N MET A 221 -9.04 12.36 -22.73
CA MET A 221 -9.02 13.83 -22.73
C MET A 221 -7.60 14.37 -22.53
N PHE A 222 -6.84 13.81 -21.59
CA PHE A 222 -5.45 14.19 -21.37
C PHE A 222 -4.57 13.83 -22.57
N SER A 223 -4.76 12.64 -23.15
CA SER A 223 -4.08 12.21 -24.38
C SER A 223 -4.34 13.18 -25.54
N LYS A 224 -5.58 13.65 -25.70
CA LYS A 224 -5.95 14.65 -26.71
C LYS A 224 -5.26 15.99 -26.44
N TRP A 225 -5.24 16.42 -25.17
CA TRP A 225 -4.58 17.65 -24.76
C TRP A 225 -3.06 17.61 -25.02
N LEU A 226 -2.38 16.52 -24.66
CA LEU A 226 -0.95 16.31 -24.95
C LEU A 226 -0.63 16.37 -26.46
N LYS A 227 -1.55 15.91 -27.32
CA LYS A 227 -1.39 15.96 -28.79
C LYS A 227 -1.57 17.37 -29.37
N HIS A 228 -2.12 18.33 -28.63
CA HIS A 228 -2.40 19.68 -29.12
C HIS A 228 -1.11 20.47 -29.45
N LYS A 229 0.09 20.02 -29.04
CA LYS A 229 1.41 20.57 -29.47
C LYS A 229 1.61 22.08 -29.31
N HIS A 230 0.78 22.79 -28.54
CA HIS A 230 1.06 24.16 -28.15
C HIS A 230 1.94 24.13 -26.91
N ILE A 231 3.20 24.56 -27.06
CA ILE A 231 4.16 24.75 -25.96
C ILE A 231 3.57 25.66 -24.86
N HIS A 232 2.58 26.48 -25.21
CA HIS A 232 1.87 27.41 -24.33
C HIS A 232 0.35 27.15 -24.34
N SER A 233 -0.09 26.01 -23.82
CA SER A 233 -1.52 25.77 -23.61
C SER A 233 -2.05 26.64 -22.48
N ASN A 234 -3.13 27.39 -22.75
CA ASN A 234 -3.92 28.11 -21.74
C ASN A 234 -5.22 27.38 -21.39
N ASP A 235 -5.39 26.14 -21.89
CA ASP A 235 -6.55 25.30 -21.59
C ASP A 235 -6.69 25.11 -20.08
N LYS A 236 -7.94 25.17 -19.63
CA LYS A 236 -8.33 25.13 -18.23
C LYS A 236 -8.72 23.72 -17.81
N MET A 237 -8.57 23.45 -16.52
CA MET A 237 -9.04 22.20 -15.94
C MET A 237 -10.57 22.15 -16.06
N THR A 238 -11.10 21.08 -16.65
CA THR A 238 -12.55 20.86 -16.74
C THR A 238 -12.99 19.79 -15.75
N PRO A 239 -14.25 19.80 -15.28
CA PRO A 239 -14.77 18.77 -14.38
C PRO A 239 -14.63 17.34 -14.94
N GLU A 240 -14.73 17.17 -16.26
CA GLU A 240 -14.57 15.86 -16.90
C GLU A 240 -13.12 15.39 -16.87
N LEU A 241 -12.15 16.29 -17.04
CA LEU A 241 -10.73 15.96 -16.94
C LEU A 241 -10.35 15.65 -15.49
N GLU A 242 -10.91 16.38 -14.53
CA GLU A 242 -10.73 16.14 -13.10
C GLU A 242 -11.26 14.76 -12.71
N LYS A 243 -12.48 14.44 -13.11
CA LYS A 243 -13.06 13.10 -12.94
C LYS A 243 -12.20 12.03 -13.60
N SER A 244 -11.63 12.30 -14.77
CA SER A 244 -10.73 11.37 -15.45
C SER A 244 -9.44 11.12 -14.69
N PHE A 245 -8.85 12.14 -14.04
CA PHE A 245 -7.64 11.99 -13.23
C PHE A 245 -7.92 11.26 -11.92
N ASN A 246 -8.99 11.62 -11.23
CA ASN A 246 -9.42 10.92 -10.02
C ASN A 246 -9.65 9.43 -10.29
N LYS A 247 -10.48 9.10 -11.30
CA LYS A 247 -10.73 7.72 -11.70
C LYS A 247 -9.45 6.98 -12.07
N PHE A 248 -8.54 7.63 -12.80
CA PHE A 248 -7.28 7.03 -13.19
C PHE A 248 -6.45 6.66 -11.96
N TYR A 249 -6.05 7.63 -11.14
CA TYR A 249 -5.13 7.35 -10.03
C TYR A 249 -5.75 6.44 -8.97
N LEU A 250 -7.03 6.59 -8.66
CA LEU A 250 -7.75 5.68 -7.76
C LEU A 250 -7.63 4.23 -8.24
N ASN A 251 -7.97 3.97 -9.50
CA ASN A 251 -7.89 2.63 -10.07
C ASN A 251 -6.44 2.12 -10.12
N ARG A 252 -5.48 2.96 -10.51
CA ARG A 252 -4.06 2.56 -10.55
C ARG A 252 -3.56 2.09 -9.20
N TYR A 253 -3.87 2.82 -8.13
CA TYR A 253 -3.49 2.42 -6.78
C TYR A 253 -4.19 1.13 -6.33
N ILE A 254 -5.49 0.97 -6.59
CA ILE A 254 -6.23 -0.27 -6.27
C ILE A 254 -5.66 -1.47 -7.03
N GLU A 255 -5.43 -1.33 -8.34
CA GLU A 255 -4.85 -2.36 -9.20
C GLU A 255 -3.46 -2.77 -8.69
N TRP A 256 -2.58 -1.80 -8.43
CA TRP A 256 -1.20 -2.09 -8.06
C TRP A 256 -1.03 -2.50 -6.59
N PHE A 257 -1.39 -1.63 -5.65
CA PHE A 257 -1.23 -1.91 -4.21
C PHE A 257 -2.21 -2.97 -3.70
N GLY A 258 -3.41 -3.04 -4.29
CA GLY A 258 -4.44 -3.99 -3.87
C GLY A 258 -4.35 -5.36 -4.55
N LYS A 259 -3.95 -5.41 -5.83
CA LYS A 259 -3.99 -6.63 -6.64
C LYS A 259 -2.63 -7.05 -7.22
N GLY A 260 -1.60 -6.20 -7.10
CA GLY A 260 -0.33 -6.39 -7.80
C GLY A 260 -0.46 -6.33 -9.32
N TYR A 261 -1.58 -5.84 -9.85
CA TYR A 261 -1.87 -5.84 -11.27
C TYR A 261 -1.31 -4.59 -11.94
N TRP A 262 -0.61 -4.79 -13.06
CA TRP A 262 -0.11 -3.71 -13.89
C TRP A 262 -0.27 -4.07 -15.37
N VAL A 263 -0.58 -3.05 -16.18
CA VAL A 263 -0.70 -3.16 -17.64
C VAL A 263 0.00 -1.99 -18.32
N GLY A 264 0.81 -2.32 -19.31
CA GLY A 264 1.53 -1.40 -20.19
C GLY A 264 1.11 -1.55 -21.65
N THR A 265 1.92 -0.99 -22.56
CA THR A 265 1.68 -1.07 -24.00
C THR A 265 2.16 -2.38 -24.62
N SER A 266 3.11 -3.06 -23.97
CA SER A 266 3.78 -4.26 -24.50
C SER A 266 3.52 -5.51 -23.65
N GLY A 267 2.74 -5.39 -22.56
CA GLY A 267 2.49 -6.51 -21.65
C GLY A 267 1.69 -6.12 -20.42
N GLN A 268 1.42 -7.13 -19.60
CA GLN A 268 0.73 -7.04 -18.32
C GLN A 268 1.28 -8.07 -17.33
N THR A 269 1.10 -7.83 -16.03
CA THR A 269 1.62 -8.70 -14.97
C THR A 269 0.75 -8.63 -13.72
N ILE A 270 0.77 -9.70 -12.93
CA ILE A 270 0.19 -9.75 -11.59
C ILE A 270 1.30 -10.13 -10.60
N GLN A 271 1.77 -9.16 -9.81
CA GLN A 271 2.71 -9.36 -8.71
C GLN A 271 1.94 -9.73 -7.43
N SER A 272 1.41 -10.96 -7.39
CA SER A 272 0.47 -11.43 -6.34
C SER A 272 1.02 -11.37 -4.91
N ILE A 273 2.34 -11.30 -4.73
CA ILE A 273 2.98 -11.23 -3.42
C ILE A 273 3.21 -9.78 -2.94
N LEU A 274 3.06 -8.78 -3.80
CA LEU A 274 3.18 -7.38 -3.39
C LEU A 274 2.13 -7.02 -2.29
N PRO A 275 0.82 -7.28 -2.47
CA PRO A 275 -0.16 -6.98 -1.41
C PRO A 275 0.11 -7.73 -0.09
N ILE A 276 0.65 -8.95 -0.18
CA ILE A 276 1.05 -9.75 0.98
C ILE A 276 2.18 -9.04 1.73
N ALA A 277 3.21 -8.56 1.02
CA ALA A 277 4.32 -7.84 1.65
C ALA A 277 3.86 -6.52 2.29
N LEU A 278 2.99 -5.75 1.61
CA LEU A 278 2.43 -4.50 2.15
C LEU A 278 1.61 -4.72 3.43
N ALA A 279 1.01 -5.89 3.58
CA ALA A 279 0.25 -6.32 4.76
C ALA A 279 1.13 -6.85 5.89
N SER A 280 2.33 -7.36 5.58
CA SER A 280 3.22 -8.01 6.55
C SER A 280 4.42 -7.19 7.00
N ILE A 281 4.78 -6.14 6.27
CA ILE A 281 5.97 -5.33 6.56
C ILE A 281 5.55 -3.86 6.65
N PRO A 282 5.66 -3.22 7.83
CA PRO A 282 5.38 -1.80 7.99
C PRO A 282 6.26 -0.97 7.05
N GLN A 283 5.68 0.03 6.38
CA GLN A 283 6.40 0.80 5.35
C GLN A 283 6.43 2.30 5.60
N ILE A 284 7.48 2.95 5.11
CA ILE A 284 7.54 4.38 4.83
C ILE A 284 7.91 4.54 3.35
N ASN A 285 7.10 5.30 2.62
CA ASN A 285 7.37 5.57 1.21
C ASN A 285 7.62 7.05 0.96
N ILE A 286 8.38 7.31 -0.10
CA ILE A 286 8.70 8.63 -0.65
C ILE A 286 8.13 8.68 -2.06
N LEU A 287 7.55 9.84 -2.42
CA LEU A 287 7.02 10.11 -3.75
C LEU A 287 8.16 10.40 -4.74
N ASP A 288 8.08 9.85 -5.94
CA ASP A 288 8.97 10.19 -7.06
C ASP A 288 8.16 10.48 -8.33
N ASP A 289 8.84 10.75 -9.45
CA ASP A 289 8.21 11.22 -10.67
C ASP A 289 7.30 10.16 -11.33
N HIS A 290 7.65 8.87 -11.35
CA HIS A 290 6.76 7.85 -11.93
C HIS A 290 5.48 7.61 -11.13
N ASP A 291 5.44 7.97 -9.83
CA ASP A 291 4.19 8.00 -9.05
C ASP A 291 3.20 9.04 -9.61
N ILE A 292 3.69 10.01 -10.37
CA ILE A 292 2.94 11.10 -11.02
C ILE A 292 2.87 10.85 -12.55
N ILE A 293 3.96 11.13 -13.24
CA ILE A 293 4.24 10.90 -14.65
C ILE A 293 5.75 11.11 -14.85
N ASP A 294 6.39 10.20 -15.57
CA ASP A 294 7.82 10.23 -15.94
C ASP A 294 8.33 11.66 -16.21
N GLY A 295 9.38 12.06 -15.49
CA GLY A 295 10.02 13.37 -15.59
C GLY A 295 9.30 14.53 -14.91
N PHE A 296 8.20 14.32 -14.19
CA PHE A 296 7.49 15.40 -13.50
C PHE A 296 8.44 16.21 -12.60
N GLY A 297 8.40 17.54 -12.72
CA GLY A 297 9.34 18.44 -12.04
C GLY A 297 10.61 18.77 -12.83
N SER A 298 10.95 17.98 -13.86
CA SER A 298 12.10 18.23 -14.76
C SER A 298 11.74 18.92 -16.08
N TYR A 299 10.45 19.02 -16.39
CA TYR A 299 9.95 19.71 -17.59
C TYR A 299 10.19 21.22 -17.53
N SER A 300 10.10 21.87 -18.70
CA SER A 300 10.24 23.33 -18.76
C SER A 300 9.24 24.03 -17.83
N ASP A 301 9.69 25.14 -17.24
CA ASP A 301 8.89 25.99 -16.34
C ASP A 301 7.55 26.44 -16.99
N ILE A 302 7.53 26.61 -18.31
CA ILE A 302 6.31 26.88 -19.08
C ILE A 302 5.33 25.69 -18.99
N THR A 303 5.82 24.46 -19.19
CA THR A 303 5.03 23.23 -19.10
C THR A 303 4.51 23.00 -17.68
N MET A 304 5.38 23.14 -16.67
CA MET A 304 5.04 22.92 -15.26
C MET A 304 4.02 23.92 -14.72
N ARG A 305 3.87 25.09 -15.37
CA ARG A 305 2.85 26.09 -15.01
C ARG A 305 1.50 25.92 -15.70
N GLN A 306 1.38 25.02 -16.67
CA GLN A 306 0.10 24.77 -17.33
C GLN A 306 -0.87 24.13 -16.33
N GLU A 307 -2.08 24.68 -16.23
CA GLU A 307 -3.07 24.29 -15.22
C GLU A 307 -3.39 22.80 -15.26
N ILE A 308 -3.56 22.23 -16.46
CA ILE A 308 -3.80 20.80 -16.64
C ILE A 308 -2.60 19.95 -16.17
N PHE A 309 -1.36 20.40 -16.39
CA PHE A 309 -0.17 19.67 -15.96
C PHE A 309 0.04 19.76 -14.44
N GLN A 310 -0.24 20.92 -13.84
CA GLN A 310 -0.28 21.06 -12.38
C GLN A 310 -1.30 20.11 -11.76
N ALA A 311 -2.49 20.01 -12.36
CA ALA A 311 -3.52 19.10 -11.90
C ALA A 311 -3.07 17.63 -11.92
N VAL A 312 -2.23 17.20 -12.88
CA VAL A 312 -1.66 15.83 -12.86
C VAL A 312 -0.88 15.57 -11.56
N GLY A 313 -0.02 16.51 -11.17
CA GLY A 313 0.75 16.44 -9.92
C GLY A 313 -0.12 16.51 -8.67
N GLU A 314 -1.11 17.42 -8.64
CA GLU A 314 -2.04 17.56 -7.51
C GLU A 314 -2.84 16.27 -7.27
N HIS A 315 -3.32 15.62 -8.33
CA HIS A 315 -4.07 14.38 -8.24
C HIS A 315 -3.17 13.20 -7.85
N ALA A 316 -1.98 13.07 -8.44
CA ALA A 316 -1.02 12.05 -8.03
C ALA A 316 -0.69 12.16 -6.53
N TYR A 317 -0.38 13.39 -6.08
CA TYR A 317 -0.07 13.66 -4.69
C TYR A 317 -1.24 13.32 -3.76
N LYS A 318 -2.49 13.63 -4.16
CA LYS A 318 -3.68 13.22 -3.42
C LYS A 318 -3.69 11.72 -3.16
N TYR A 319 -3.52 10.89 -4.18
CA TYR A 319 -3.57 9.43 -4.00
C TYR A 319 -2.33 8.84 -3.32
N TYR A 320 -1.16 9.46 -3.50
CA TYR A 320 0.02 9.16 -2.68
C TYR A 320 -0.28 9.35 -1.18
N MET A 321 -0.91 10.46 -0.80
CA MET A 321 -1.27 10.70 0.60
C MET A 321 -2.30 9.70 1.13
N LEU A 322 -3.30 9.37 0.32
CA LEU A 322 -4.34 8.42 0.70
C LEU A 322 -3.78 7.01 0.92
N PHE A 323 -3.07 6.47 -0.08
CA PHE A 323 -2.64 5.06 -0.08
C PHE A 323 -1.30 4.82 0.61
N GLN A 324 -0.33 5.72 0.49
CA GLN A 324 1.03 5.50 1.01
C GLN A 324 1.25 6.17 2.38
N GLN A 325 0.51 7.25 2.67
CA GLN A 325 0.65 7.99 3.93
C GLN A 325 -0.55 7.82 4.89
N HIS A 326 -1.60 7.13 4.46
CA HIS A 326 -2.83 6.89 5.24
C HIS A 326 -3.45 8.19 5.78
N THR A 327 -3.50 9.23 4.96
CA THR A 327 -4.10 10.52 5.34
C THR A 327 -4.69 11.24 4.14
N ASN A 328 -5.58 12.20 4.40
CA ASN A 328 -6.15 13.03 3.34
C ASN A 328 -5.36 14.33 3.16
N THR A 329 -5.46 14.93 1.98
CA THR A 329 -4.79 16.20 1.65
C THR A 329 -5.43 17.42 2.32
N THR A 330 -6.64 17.29 2.87
CA THR A 330 -7.30 18.37 3.63
C THR A 330 -6.46 18.80 4.84
N CYS A 331 -5.78 17.86 5.49
CA CYS A 331 -4.85 18.14 6.59
C CYS A 331 -3.57 18.89 6.15
N MET A 332 -3.28 19.01 4.85
CA MET A 332 -2.02 19.55 4.33
C MET A 332 -2.15 20.76 3.40
N ARG A 333 -3.29 21.44 3.40
CA ARG A 333 -3.47 22.71 2.66
C ARG A 333 -2.40 23.79 2.98
N LEU A 334 -1.62 23.59 4.05
CA LEU A 334 -0.47 24.41 4.45
C LEU A 334 0.86 24.09 3.74
N MET A 335 1.09 22.90 3.16
CA MET A 335 2.38 22.55 2.54
C MET A 335 2.45 22.76 1.01
N ILE A 336 1.33 22.58 0.29
CA ILE A 336 1.34 22.68 -1.19
C ILE A 336 1.54 24.14 -1.66
N ILE A 337 1.18 25.13 -0.84
CA ILE A 337 1.35 26.55 -1.18
C ILE A 337 2.84 26.93 -1.26
N THR A 338 3.73 26.20 -0.59
CA THR A 338 5.16 26.57 -0.52
C THR A 338 5.95 26.18 -1.78
N ILE A 339 5.46 25.24 -2.59
CA ILE A 339 6.11 24.91 -3.88
C ILE A 339 5.84 25.98 -4.96
N LYS A 340 4.81 26.82 -4.79
CA LYS A 340 4.55 27.95 -5.70
C LYS A 340 5.52 29.14 -5.53
N SER A 341 6.51 29.05 -4.63
CA SER A 341 7.32 30.19 -4.19
C SER A 341 8.83 29.94 -4.09
N CYS A 342 9.40 29.03 -4.88
CA CYS A 342 10.86 28.91 -5.04
C CYS A 342 11.27 29.18 -6.48
#